data_AF-A0A1U8A576-F1
#
_entry.id   AF-A0A1U8A576-F1
#
_cell.length_a   1.000
_cell.length_b   1.000
_cell.length_c   1.000
_cell.angle_alpha   90.00
_cell.angle_beta   90.00
_cell.angle_gamma   90.00
#
_symmetry.space_group_name_H-M   'P 1'
#
loop_
_entity.id
_entity.type
_entity.pdbx_description
1 polymer ?
#
loop_
_entity_poly.entity_id
_entity_poly.type
_entity_poly.pdbx_seq_one_letter_code
_entity_poly.pdbx_strand_id
1 'polypeptide(L)'
;METKMLSLPYAHVDYSLRALSGQAEGFGRFAIGGLHGPLYHVTTLADDGPGSLRDGCRRKEPLWVVFEVSGTIQLLSYLSVSSYKTIDGRGQRIKLTGKGIRMKECEHVIICNLEFVGGRGPDADCIQIKPKSRHIWIDRCSLRDYDDGLIDITRESTDITISRCHFSQHDKTILIGADPTHTGDRCIRVTIHHCFFNGTRQRHPRVRFGKVHLYNNYTRNWGIYAVCASVESQIYSQCNIYEAGQKKVTFKYLTEKTWCFNSEVEPLGYHDDWAGSRQGRGQIGMHNF
;
A
#
# COMPACT_ATOMS: atom_id res chain seq x y z
N MET A 1 0.57 37.25 -23.37
CA MET A 1 -0.07 36.07 -22.79
C MET A 1 1.03 35.09 -22.43
N GLU A 2 1.39 34.98 -21.15
CA GLU A 2 2.33 33.96 -20.69
C GLU A 2 1.67 32.59 -20.85
N THR A 3 2.25 31.78 -21.74
CA THR A 3 1.95 30.36 -21.82
C THR A 3 2.40 29.75 -20.50
N LYS A 4 1.49 29.56 -19.54
CA LYS A 4 1.72 28.66 -18.41
C LYS A 4 2.02 27.29 -19.00
N MET A 5 3.31 26.95 -19.15
CA MET A 5 3.71 25.57 -19.34
C MET A 5 3.06 24.79 -18.20
N LEU A 6 2.20 23.85 -18.56
CA LEU A 6 1.72 22.84 -17.63
C LEU A 6 2.95 22.08 -17.13
N SER A 7 3.49 22.48 -15.97
CA SER A 7 4.52 21.70 -15.31
C SER A 7 3.89 20.37 -14.93
N LEU A 8 4.33 19.29 -15.55
CA LEU A 8 3.90 17.96 -15.14
C LEU A 8 4.24 17.80 -13.65
N PRO A 9 3.31 17.33 -12.80
CA PRO A 9 3.63 17.07 -11.41
C PRO A 9 4.82 16.11 -11.36
N TYR A 10 5.76 16.38 -10.45
CA TYR A 10 7.01 15.62 -10.29
C TYR A 10 8.04 15.75 -11.42
N ALA A 11 7.87 16.67 -12.38
CA ALA A 11 8.89 16.88 -13.41
C ALA A 11 10.29 17.07 -12.79
N HIS A 12 10.40 17.86 -11.72
CA HIS A 12 11.65 18.14 -11.00
C HIS A 12 12.27 16.90 -10.31
N VAL A 13 11.47 15.87 -10.00
CA VAL A 13 11.90 14.70 -9.23
C VAL A 13 12.99 13.93 -9.97
N ASP A 14 12.87 13.81 -11.29
CA ASP A 14 13.80 13.02 -12.10
C ASP A 14 15.10 13.75 -12.46
N TYR A 15 15.22 15.05 -12.15
CA TYR A 15 16.42 15.84 -12.47
C TYR A 15 17.51 15.79 -11.40
N SER A 16 17.18 15.47 -10.15
CA SER A 16 18.20 15.30 -9.11
C SER A 16 17.89 14.11 -8.22
N LEU A 17 18.95 13.41 -7.81
CA LEU A 17 18.82 12.16 -7.06
C LEU A 17 17.95 12.35 -5.82
N ARG A 18 18.18 13.41 -5.03
CA ARG A 18 17.44 13.63 -3.79
C ARG A 18 16.15 14.45 -3.94
N ALA A 19 15.83 14.95 -5.14
CA ALA A 19 14.60 15.71 -5.37
C ALA A 19 13.33 14.92 -5.08
N LEU A 20 13.40 13.59 -5.01
CA LEU A 20 12.29 12.74 -4.59
C LEU A 20 11.87 13.00 -3.12
N SER A 21 12.82 13.24 -2.23
CA SER A 21 12.51 13.32 -0.79
C SER A 21 11.61 14.51 -0.46
N GLY A 22 10.64 14.30 0.44
CA GLY A 22 9.69 15.33 0.86
C GLY A 22 8.66 15.72 -0.21
N GLN A 23 8.60 15.00 -1.33
CA GLN A 23 7.60 15.23 -2.39
C GLN A 23 6.37 14.34 -2.28
N ALA A 24 6.33 13.43 -1.29
CA ALA A 24 5.16 12.61 -1.04
C ALA A 24 3.95 13.52 -0.76
N GLU A 25 2.82 13.23 -1.40
CA GLU A 25 1.54 13.86 -1.09
C GLU A 25 0.76 13.00 -0.08
N GLY A 26 -0.34 13.53 0.46
CA GLY A 26 -1.26 12.75 1.29
C GLY A 26 -0.74 12.46 2.70
N PHE A 27 -1.14 11.32 3.25
CA PHE A 27 -0.81 10.94 4.62
C PHE A 27 0.67 10.57 4.80
N GLY A 28 1.32 10.01 3.77
CA GLY A 28 2.76 9.69 3.76
C GLY A 28 3.69 10.87 3.49
N ARG A 29 3.19 12.12 3.42
CA ARG A 29 3.95 13.32 3.02
C ARG A 29 5.23 13.62 3.81
N PHE A 30 5.33 13.09 5.04
CA PHE A 30 6.50 13.25 5.90
C PHE A 30 7.57 12.16 5.70
N ALA A 31 7.40 11.25 4.73
CA ALA A 31 8.44 10.30 4.37
C ALA A 31 9.66 11.03 3.81
N ILE A 32 10.78 11.00 4.55
CA ILE A 32 12.06 11.59 4.13
C ILE A 32 13.05 10.53 3.61
N GLY A 33 12.73 9.25 3.75
CA GLY A 33 13.61 8.16 3.32
C GLY A 33 15.02 8.29 3.92
N GLY A 34 16.02 8.06 3.08
CA GLY A 34 17.44 8.22 3.41
C GLY A 34 18.00 9.61 3.11
N LEU A 35 17.19 10.69 3.15
CA LEU A 35 17.61 12.04 2.75
C LEU A 35 18.93 12.52 3.37
N HIS A 36 19.19 12.18 4.64
CA HIS A 36 20.40 12.59 5.35
C HIS A 36 21.48 11.50 5.39
N GLY A 37 21.26 10.36 4.73
CA GLY A 37 22.19 9.26 4.64
C GLY A 37 23.11 9.34 3.42
N PRO A 38 24.28 8.68 3.45
CA PRO A 38 25.11 8.52 2.26
C PRO A 38 24.42 7.66 1.20
N LEU A 39 25.00 7.65 0.00
CA LEU A 39 24.61 6.71 -1.05
C LEU A 39 25.08 5.30 -0.68
N TYR A 40 24.20 4.33 -0.89
CA TYR A 40 24.55 2.91 -0.90
C TYR A 40 24.37 2.38 -2.32
N HIS A 41 25.45 1.88 -2.91
CA HIS A 41 25.44 1.37 -4.27
C HIS A 41 25.25 -0.14 -4.24
N VAL A 42 24.11 -0.61 -4.77
CA VAL A 42 23.88 -2.03 -5.03
C VAL A 42 24.66 -2.42 -6.28
N THR A 43 25.66 -3.28 -6.12
CA THR A 43 26.59 -3.71 -7.17
C THR A 43 26.42 -5.17 -7.57
N THR A 44 25.57 -5.92 -6.86
CA THR A 44 25.30 -7.33 -7.15
C THR A 44 23.80 -7.63 -7.06
N LEU A 45 23.36 -8.61 -7.86
CA LEU A 45 21.99 -9.13 -7.87
C LEU A 45 21.81 -10.33 -6.91
N ALA A 46 22.85 -10.70 -6.17
CA ALA A 46 22.76 -11.72 -5.12
C ALA A 46 21.76 -11.30 -4.02
N ASP A 47 21.08 -12.29 -3.42
CA ASP A 47 20.08 -12.05 -2.37
C ASP A 47 20.69 -11.40 -1.11
N ASP A 48 21.92 -11.76 -0.74
CA ASP A 48 22.64 -11.25 0.42
C ASP A 48 24.14 -11.14 0.11
N GLY A 49 24.88 -10.55 1.04
CA GLY A 49 26.31 -10.30 0.97
C GLY A 49 26.64 -8.83 0.69
N PRO A 50 27.91 -8.43 0.85
CA PRO A 50 28.36 -7.06 0.58
C PRO A 50 27.94 -6.58 -0.82
N GLY A 51 27.41 -5.36 -0.90
CA GLY A 51 26.94 -4.75 -2.16
C GLY A 51 25.58 -5.24 -2.65
N SER A 52 24.92 -6.16 -1.93
CA SER A 52 23.55 -6.58 -2.24
C SER A 52 22.53 -5.56 -1.74
N LEU A 53 21.32 -5.58 -2.31
CA LEU A 53 20.19 -4.79 -1.81
C LEU A 53 19.90 -5.10 -0.33
N ARG A 54 19.97 -6.38 0.06
CA ARG A 54 19.70 -6.80 1.44
C ARG A 54 20.68 -6.26 2.45
N ASP A 55 21.96 -6.19 2.09
CA ASP A 55 22.96 -5.58 2.95
C ASP A 55 22.71 -4.09 3.17
N GLY A 56 22.28 -3.36 2.13
CA GLY A 56 21.87 -1.96 2.27
C GLY A 56 20.60 -1.75 3.12
N CYS A 57 19.57 -2.56 2.89
CA CYS A 57 18.27 -2.40 3.55
C CYS A 57 18.29 -2.67 5.06
N ARG A 58 19.13 -3.59 5.54
CA ARG A 58 19.21 -4.00 6.96
C ARG A 58 20.07 -3.07 7.83
N ARG A 59 20.86 -2.19 7.20
CA ARG A 59 21.72 -1.24 7.91
C ARG A 59 20.89 -0.25 8.73
N LYS A 60 21.38 0.13 9.90
CA LYS A 60 20.63 0.98 10.85
C LYS A 60 20.73 2.45 10.47
N GLU A 61 21.89 2.86 9.95
CA GLU A 61 22.12 4.22 9.49
C GLU A 61 21.20 4.60 8.32
N PRO A 62 20.82 5.88 8.18
CA PRO A 62 20.07 6.35 7.03
C PRO A 62 20.83 6.05 5.73
N LEU A 63 20.16 5.54 4.70
CA LEU A 63 20.79 5.26 3.40
C LEU A 63 19.87 5.60 2.24
N TRP A 64 20.46 6.20 1.21
CA TRP A 64 19.84 6.33 -0.11
C TRP A 64 20.42 5.25 -1.02
N VAL A 65 19.67 4.16 -1.16
CA VAL A 65 20.06 2.98 -1.92
C VAL A 65 19.79 3.21 -3.40
N VAL A 66 20.84 3.14 -4.21
CA VAL A 66 20.83 3.21 -5.68
C VAL A 66 21.44 1.94 -6.26
N PHE A 67 21.29 1.74 -7.57
CA PHE A 67 21.74 0.53 -8.24
C PHE A 67 22.75 0.85 -9.35
N GLU A 68 23.88 0.14 -9.34
CA GLU A 68 24.87 0.15 -10.42
C GLU A 68 24.59 -0.93 -11.48
N VAL A 69 23.68 -1.85 -11.15
CA VAL A 69 23.30 -2.98 -11.99
C VAL A 69 21.79 -2.99 -12.24
N SER A 70 21.38 -3.34 -13.46
CA SER A 70 20.00 -3.70 -13.78
C SER A 70 19.83 -5.21 -13.76
N GLY A 71 18.67 -5.70 -13.33
CA GLY A 71 18.38 -7.12 -13.39
C GLY A 71 17.35 -7.60 -12.37
N THR A 72 17.35 -8.92 -12.19
CA THR A 72 16.42 -9.59 -11.27
C THR A 72 17.16 -10.03 -10.02
N ILE A 73 16.67 -9.62 -8.86
CA ILE A 73 17.12 -10.09 -7.55
C ILE A 73 16.09 -11.12 -7.07
N GLN A 74 16.54 -12.36 -6.87
CA GLN A 74 15.72 -13.42 -6.31
C GLN A 74 15.82 -13.40 -4.79
N LEU A 75 14.75 -12.96 -4.12
CA LEU A 75 14.70 -12.91 -2.67
C LEU A 75 14.40 -14.31 -2.10
N LEU A 76 15.31 -14.85 -1.30
CA LEU A 76 15.15 -16.17 -0.68
C LEU A 76 14.30 -16.10 0.61
N SER A 77 14.27 -14.93 1.23
CA SER A 77 13.45 -14.59 2.39
C SER A 77 12.90 -13.17 2.25
N TYR A 78 11.94 -12.78 3.10
CA TYR A 78 11.49 -11.40 3.15
C TYR A 78 12.68 -10.44 3.30
N LEU A 79 12.71 -9.41 2.47
CA LEU A 79 13.68 -8.33 2.55
C LEU A 79 13.24 -7.32 3.61
N SER A 80 13.85 -7.39 4.80
CA SER A 80 13.58 -6.43 5.86
C SER A 80 14.21 -5.07 5.55
N VAL A 81 13.42 -4.00 5.66
CA VAL A 81 13.87 -2.63 5.44
C VAL A 81 13.80 -1.87 6.77
N SER A 82 14.95 -1.41 7.25
CA SER A 82 15.05 -0.57 8.45
C SER A 82 14.59 0.87 8.18
N SER A 83 14.44 1.67 9.24
CA SER A 83 14.08 3.09 9.12
C SER A 83 15.06 3.90 8.28
N TYR A 84 14.60 5.05 7.79
CA TYR A 84 15.39 6.04 7.05
C TYR A 84 16.07 5.47 5.80
N LYS A 85 15.28 4.81 4.96
CA LYS A 85 15.74 4.22 3.71
C LYS A 85 15.01 4.81 2.52
N THR A 86 15.76 5.21 1.51
CA THR A 86 15.22 5.34 0.16
C THR A 86 15.74 4.18 -0.66
N ILE A 87 14.87 3.38 -1.26
CA ILE A 87 15.23 2.40 -2.29
C ILE A 87 14.82 3.00 -3.62
N ASP A 88 15.79 3.49 -4.37
CA ASP A 88 15.59 4.26 -5.58
C ASP A 88 16.03 3.47 -6.81
N GLY A 89 15.08 2.85 -7.50
CA GLY A 89 15.33 2.11 -8.74
C GLY A 89 15.42 3.00 -9.98
N ARG A 90 15.36 4.34 -9.88
CA ARG A 90 15.39 5.21 -11.06
C ARG A 90 16.72 5.07 -11.82
N GLY A 91 16.64 5.14 -13.14
CA GLY A 91 17.78 4.93 -14.03
C GLY A 91 18.15 3.46 -14.25
N GLN A 92 17.58 2.52 -13.48
CA GLN A 92 17.82 1.09 -13.62
C GLN A 92 16.50 0.32 -13.77
N ARG A 93 16.59 -0.94 -14.21
CA ARG A 93 15.47 -1.89 -14.27
C ARG A 93 15.66 -2.96 -13.21
N ILE A 94 15.09 -2.74 -12.03
CA ILE A 94 15.23 -3.64 -10.89
C ILE A 94 13.93 -4.42 -10.69
N LYS A 95 14.05 -5.74 -10.78
CA LYS A 95 12.96 -6.68 -10.54
C LYS A 95 13.25 -7.53 -9.31
N LEU A 96 12.29 -7.58 -8.37
CA LEU A 96 12.34 -8.43 -7.18
C LEU A 96 11.39 -9.61 -7.36
N THR A 97 11.87 -10.81 -7.04
CA THR A 97 11.12 -12.07 -7.18
C THR A 97 11.26 -12.99 -5.97
N GLY A 98 10.46 -14.05 -5.89
CA GLY A 98 10.55 -15.08 -4.85
C GLY A 98 9.83 -14.69 -3.56
N LYS A 99 10.27 -13.62 -2.89
CA LYS A 99 9.65 -13.05 -1.69
C LYS A 99 9.40 -11.54 -1.83
N GLY A 100 8.75 -10.96 -0.83
CA GLY A 100 8.43 -9.54 -0.77
C GLY A 100 9.37 -8.74 0.14
N ILE A 101 9.03 -7.46 0.29
CA ILE A 101 9.66 -6.53 1.24
C ILE A 101 8.82 -6.45 2.52
N ARG A 102 9.51 -6.33 3.66
CA ARG A 102 8.88 -6.15 4.97
C ARG A 102 9.41 -4.90 5.68
N MET A 103 8.48 -4.03 6.06
CA MET A 103 8.68 -2.82 6.85
C MET A 103 8.00 -3.01 8.22
N LYS A 104 8.79 -3.39 9.20
CA LYS A 104 8.35 -3.71 10.56
C LYS A 104 8.94 -2.71 11.55
N GLU A 105 8.07 -2.07 12.34
CA GLU A 105 8.44 -1.13 13.41
C GLU A 105 9.44 -0.07 12.91
N CYS A 106 9.20 0.44 11.70
CA CYS A 106 10.11 1.35 11.03
C CYS A 106 9.42 2.62 10.56
N GLU A 107 10.21 3.66 10.29
CA GLU A 107 9.68 4.92 9.80
C GLU A 107 10.57 5.57 8.74
N HIS A 108 9.98 6.51 7.99
CA HIS A 108 10.65 7.27 6.94
C HIS A 108 11.30 6.35 5.89
N VAL A 109 10.46 5.58 5.19
CA VAL A 109 10.89 4.70 4.10
C VAL A 109 10.26 5.16 2.79
N ILE A 110 11.07 5.24 1.74
CA ILE A 110 10.63 5.53 0.38
C ILE A 110 11.03 4.34 -0.50
N ILE A 111 10.09 3.78 -1.24
CA ILE A 111 10.32 2.72 -2.23
C ILE A 111 9.88 3.26 -3.59
N CYS A 112 10.80 3.34 -4.54
CA CYS A 112 10.57 4.01 -5.81
C CYS A 112 11.09 3.20 -7.00
N ASN A 113 10.28 3.12 -8.06
CA ASN A 113 10.69 2.60 -9.37
C ASN A 113 11.21 1.15 -9.37
N LEU A 114 10.52 0.25 -8.67
CA LEU A 114 10.82 -1.18 -8.63
C LEU A 114 9.71 -2.01 -9.30
N GLU A 115 10.09 -3.14 -9.92
CA GLU A 115 9.15 -4.17 -10.35
C GLU A 115 9.15 -5.33 -9.34
N PHE A 116 7.97 -5.80 -8.95
CA PHE A 116 7.79 -6.95 -8.08
C PHE A 116 6.92 -8.00 -8.79
N VAL A 117 7.41 -9.24 -8.84
CA VAL A 117 6.70 -10.32 -9.52
C VAL A 117 7.03 -11.69 -8.93
N GLY A 118 6.04 -12.58 -8.89
CA GLY A 118 6.26 -14.00 -8.66
C GLY A 118 6.64 -14.33 -7.22
N GLY A 119 5.95 -13.74 -6.25
CA GLY A 119 6.09 -14.14 -4.85
C GLY A 119 5.34 -15.42 -4.56
N ARG A 120 6.05 -16.44 -4.06
CA ARG A 120 5.50 -17.79 -3.88
C ARG A 120 5.52 -18.28 -2.44
N GLY A 121 4.54 -19.11 -2.12
CA GLY A 121 4.39 -19.79 -0.84
C GLY A 121 3.37 -19.12 0.08
N PRO A 122 3.15 -19.71 1.27
CA PRO A 122 2.17 -19.20 2.22
C PRO A 122 2.52 -17.78 2.66
N ASP A 123 1.49 -16.94 2.81
CA ASP A 123 1.57 -15.54 3.23
C ASP A 123 2.64 -14.73 2.46
N ALA A 124 2.83 -15.04 1.18
CA ALA A 124 3.73 -14.33 0.28
C ALA A 124 3.05 -13.04 -0.20
N ASP A 125 3.11 -12.00 0.64
CA ASP A 125 2.79 -10.63 0.27
C ASP A 125 3.96 -9.98 -0.46
N CYS A 126 3.66 -9.07 -1.39
CA CYS A 126 4.69 -8.30 -2.07
C CYS A 126 5.32 -7.22 -1.17
N ILE A 127 4.49 -6.41 -0.50
CA ILE A 127 4.95 -5.39 0.45
C ILE A 127 4.13 -5.51 1.74
N GLN A 128 4.81 -5.83 2.84
CA GLN A 128 4.23 -5.87 4.17
C GLN A 128 4.63 -4.63 4.96
N ILE A 129 3.65 -3.84 5.41
CA ILE A 129 3.85 -2.74 6.35
C ILE A 129 3.14 -3.11 7.66
N LYS A 130 3.90 -3.75 8.57
CA LYS A 130 3.38 -4.25 9.85
C LYS A 130 4.48 -4.68 10.81
N PRO A 131 4.28 -4.53 12.14
CA PRO A 131 3.40 -3.56 12.83
C PRO A 131 4.03 -2.18 12.99
N LYS A 132 3.23 -1.20 13.45
CA LYS A 132 3.65 0.12 13.99
C LYS A 132 4.64 0.89 13.11
N SER A 133 4.53 0.76 11.80
CA SER A 133 5.37 1.47 10.85
C SER A 133 4.69 2.75 10.36
N ARG A 134 5.44 3.83 10.11
CA ARG A 134 4.85 5.13 9.71
C ARG A 134 5.71 5.96 8.77
N HIS A 135 5.09 6.95 8.13
CA HIS A 135 5.78 7.86 7.20
C HIS A 135 6.46 7.10 6.05
N ILE A 136 5.64 6.35 5.30
CA ILE A 136 6.10 5.49 4.21
C ILE A 136 5.52 5.95 2.89
N TRP A 137 6.33 5.91 1.84
CA TRP A 137 5.90 6.23 0.49
C TRP A 137 6.32 5.15 -0.50
N ILE A 138 5.35 4.58 -1.19
CA ILE A 138 5.54 3.62 -2.28
C ILE A 138 5.15 4.34 -3.57
N ASP A 139 6.10 4.53 -4.47
CA ASP A 139 5.94 5.36 -5.66
C ASP A 139 6.43 4.67 -6.93
N ARG A 140 5.73 4.84 -8.05
CA ARG A 140 6.16 4.35 -9.39
C ARG A 140 6.54 2.86 -9.42
N CYS A 141 5.97 2.03 -8.55
CA CYS A 141 6.28 0.60 -8.52
C CYS A 141 5.29 -0.19 -9.39
N SER A 142 5.75 -1.29 -9.99
CA SER A 142 4.90 -2.25 -10.69
C SER A 142 4.79 -3.54 -9.86
N LEU A 143 3.57 -3.95 -9.50
CA LEU A 143 3.33 -5.09 -8.60
C LEU A 143 2.34 -6.07 -9.25
N ARG A 144 2.68 -7.36 -9.30
CA ARG A 144 1.80 -8.41 -9.84
C ARG A 144 2.17 -9.81 -9.36
N ASP A 145 1.24 -10.75 -9.47
CA ASP A 145 1.50 -12.19 -9.38
C ASP A 145 2.22 -12.64 -8.09
N TYR A 146 1.59 -12.35 -6.94
CA TYR A 146 1.92 -12.93 -5.64
C TYR A 146 0.81 -13.89 -5.17
N ASP A 147 1.16 -14.87 -4.33
CA ASP A 147 0.21 -15.87 -3.82
C ASP A 147 -0.74 -15.32 -2.74
N ASP A 148 -0.35 -14.29 -1.98
CA ASP A 148 -1.24 -13.61 -1.01
C ASP A 148 -1.66 -12.19 -1.44
N GLY A 149 -1.20 -11.13 -0.77
CA GLY A 149 -1.52 -9.74 -1.12
C GLY A 149 -0.40 -9.03 -1.91
N LEU A 150 -0.71 -7.93 -2.63
CA LEU A 150 0.36 -7.06 -3.12
C LEU A 150 0.83 -6.09 -2.05
N ILE A 151 -0.09 -5.36 -1.40
CA ILE A 151 0.27 -4.44 -0.33
C ILE A 151 -0.64 -4.68 0.88
N ASP A 152 -0.02 -5.02 2.00
CA ASP A 152 -0.69 -5.28 3.26
C ASP A 152 -0.25 -4.26 4.32
N ILE A 153 -1.19 -3.40 4.74
CA ILE A 153 -1.01 -2.35 5.75
C ILE A 153 -1.86 -2.71 6.97
N THR A 154 -1.20 -3.10 8.05
CA THR A 154 -1.90 -3.67 9.22
C THR A 154 -1.20 -3.31 10.53
N ARG A 155 -1.87 -3.59 11.65
CA ARG A 155 -1.30 -3.53 13.01
C ARG A 155 -0.75 -2.14 13.32
N GLU A 156 -1.64 -1.16 13.29
CA GLU A 156 -1.40 0.24 13.68
C GLU A 156 -0.36 0.96 12.78
N SER A 157 -0.09 0.45 11.58
CA SER A 157 0.80 1.12 10.62
C SER A 157 0.06 2.23 9.88
N THR A 158 0.57 3.45 9.92
CA THR A 158 -0.17 4.66 9.52
C THR A 158 0.70 5.64 8.76
N ASP A 159 0.11 6.71 8.21
CA ASP A 159 0.82 7.74 7.46
C ASP A 159 1.58 7.19 6.25
N ILE A 160 0.81 6.57 5.35
CA ILE A 160 1.32 5.87 4.17
C ILE A 160 0.73 6.51 2.91
N THR A 161 1.57 6.69 1.89
CA THR A 161 1.12 7.06 0.54
C THR A 161 1.55 6.01 -0.46
N ILE A 162 0.63 5.60 -1.33
CA ILE A 162 0.86 4.75 -2.49
C ILE A 162 0.52 5.57 -3.72
N SER A 163 1.49 5.79 -4.61
CA SER A 163 1.25 6.61 -5.79
C SER A 163 1.94 6.17 -7.06
N ARG A 164 1.30 6.46 -8.19
CA ARG A 164 1.79 6.13 -9.54
C ARG A 164 2.20 4.67 -9.71
N CYS A 165 1.64 3.78 -8.90
CA CYS A 165 1.92 2.35 -8.96
C CYS A 165 1.01 1.67 -9.97
N HIS A 166 1.53 0.63 -10.62
CA HIS A 166 0.77 -0.21 -11.54
C HIS A 166 0.55 -1.59 -10.91
N PHE A 167 -0.71 -1.96 -10.73
CA PHE A 167 -1.13 -3.23 -10.17
C PHE A 167 -1.80 -4.07 -11.27
N SER A 168 -1.31 -5.28 -11.50
CA SER A 168 -1.85 -6.16 -12.56
C SER A 168 -1.83 -7.63 -12.16
N GLN A 169 -2.59 -8.47 -12.87
CA GLN A 169 -2.51 -9.95 -12.80
C GLN A 169 -2.45 -10.50 -11.37
N HIS A 170 -3.42 -10.13 -10.53
CA HIS A 170 -3.41 -10.51 -9.11
C HIS A 170 -4.81 -10.53 -8.50
N ASP A 171 -5.03 -11.34 -7.46
CA ASP A 171 -6.31 -11.47 -6.79
C ASP A 171 -6.53 -10.39 -5.71
N LYS A 172 -5.73 -10.40 -4.64
CA LYS A 172 -5.92 -9.61 -3.41
C LYS A 172 -5.00 -8.39 -3.36
N THR A 173 -5.35 -7.32 -4.07
CA THR A 173 -4.42 -6.20 -4.32
C THR A 173 -3.93 -5.45 -3.07
N ILE A 174 -4.78 -4.71 -2.36
CA ILE A 174 -4.38 -3.86 -1.22
C ILE A 174 -5.30 -4.12 -0.02
N LEU A 175 -4.74 -4.66 1.06
CA LEU A 175 -5.44 -4.83 2.34
C LEU A 175 -5.01 -3.75 3.33
N ILE A 176 -6.00 -3.08 3.92
CA ILE A 176 -5.82 -2.08 4.97
C ILE A 176 -6.63 -2.54 6.19
N GLY A 177 -5.95 -2.98 7.25
CA GLY A 177 -6.55 -3.60 8.42
C GLY A 177 -6.98 -5.06 8.17
N ALA A 178 -6.25 -6.02 8.76
CA ALA A 178 -6.42 -7.45 8.47
C ALA A 178 -7.47 -8.14 9.35
N ASP A 179 -7.69 -7.66 10.57
CA ASP A 179 -8.46 -8.33 11.60
C ASP A 179 -9.65 -7.45 12.01
N PRO A 180 -10.91 -7.92 11.90
CA PRO A 180 -12.09 -7.15 12.27
C PRO A 180 -12.22 -6.86 13.77
N THR A 181 -11.40 -7.48 14.61
CA THR A 181 -11.38 -7.26 16.06
C THR A 181 -10.25 -6.33 16.51
N HIS A 182 -9.30 -6.02 15.62
CA HIS A 182 -8.11 -5.24 15.96
C HIS A 182 -8.37 -3.73 15.91
N THR A 183 -9.07 -3.24 16.92
CA THR A 183 -9.51 -1.83 17.05
C THR A 183 -8.39 -0.79 17.06
N GLY A 184 -7.14 -1.19 17.33
CA GLY A 184 -5.96 -0.32 17.19
C GLY A 184 -5.78 0.23 15.76
N ASP A 185 -6.28 -0.49 14.75
CA ASP A 185 -6.16 -0.09 13.34
C ASP A 185 -6.99 1.17 12.99
N ARG A 186 -7.76 1.75 13.92
CA ARG A 186 -8.43 3.06 13.74
C ARG A 186 -7.45 4.20 13.52
N CYS A 187 -6.19 4.05 13.93
CA CYS A 187 -5.14 5.03 13.68
C CYS A 187 -4.61 5.00 12.23
N ILE A 188 -4.90 3.96 11.45
CA ILE A 188 -4.37 3.79 10.08
C ILE A 188 -4.86 4.91 9.19
N ARG A 189 -3.94 5.56 8.47
CA ARG A 189 -4.21 6.61 7.48
C ARG A 189 -3.41 6.32 6.21
N VAL A 190 -4.11 6.19 5.08
CA VAL A 190 -3.49 5.83 3.79
C VAL A 190 -4.02 6.72 2.67
N THR A 191 -3.11 7.24 1.85
CA THR A 191 -3.45 7.91 0.59
C THR A 191 -3.07 7.01 -0.58
N ILE A 192 -3.98 6.85 -1.54
CA ILE A 192 -3.73 6.09 -2.78
C ILE A 192 -4.09 7.00 -3.96
N HIS A 193 -3.11 7.35 -4.80
CA HIS A 193 -3.36 8.26 -5.90
C HIS A 193 -2.56 8.02 -7.18
N HIS A 194 -3.17 8.35 -8.33
CA HIS A 194 -2.57 8.16 -9.66
C HIS A 194 -2.10 6.73 -9.94
N CYS A 195 -2.65 5.73 -9.25
CA CYS A 195 -2.34 4.34 -9.49
C CYS A 195 -3.21 3.77 -10.61
N PHE A 196 -2.69 2.74 -11.27
CA PHE A 196 -3.40 2.00 -12.30
C PHE A 196 -3.65 0.56 -11.84
N PHE A 197 -4.92 0.17 -11.71
CA PHE A 197 -5.35 -1.18 -11.39
C PHE A 197 -5.90 -1.84 -12.66
N ASN A 198 -5.17 -2.83 -13.18
CA ASN A 198 -5.38 -3.38 -14.52
C ASN A 198 -5.57 -4.89 -14.48
N GLY A 199 -6.81 -5.37 -14.53
CA GLY A 199 -7.09 -6.81 -14.55
C GLY A 199 -6.81 -7.51 -13.23
N THR A 200 -6.81 -6.79 -12.11
CA THR A 200 -6.73 -7.34 -10.75
C THR A 200 -8.12 -7.64 -10.20
N ARG A 201 -8.28 -8.68 -9.39
CA ARG A 201 -9.63 -9.20 -9.09
C ARG A 201 -10.38 -8.40 -8.03
N GLN A 202 -9.70 -7.97 -6.96
CA GLN A 202 -10.32 -7.30 -5.82
C GLN A 202 -9.34 -6.46 -4.97
N ARG A 203 -9.92 -5.74 -4.00
CA ARG A 203 -9.22 -4.96 -2.95
C ARG A 203 -8.46 -3.75 -3.49
N HIS A 204 -9.16 -2.75 -4.06
CA HIS A 204 -8.60 -1.50 -4.59
C HIS A 204 -8.96 -0.22 -3.80
N PRO A 205 -8.89 -0.14 -2.45
CA PRO A 205 -8.45 -1.15 -1.49
C PRO A 205 -9.63 -1.92 -0.85
N ARG A 206 -9.32 -2.89 0.02
CA ARG A 206 -10.24 -3.36 1.07
C ARG A 206 -9.81 -2.83 2.43
N VAL A 207 -10.74 -2.20 3.14
CA VAL A 207 -10.45 -1.43 4.35
C VAL A 207 -11.21 -1.97 5.55
N ARG A 208 -10.54 -1.97 6.70
CA ARG A 208 -11.10 -2.02 8.06
C ARG A 208 -10.46 -0.92 8.89
N PHE A 209 -11.27 -0.26 9.72
CA PHE A 209 -10.98 0.81 10.69
C PHE A 209 -10.34 2.09 10.13
N GLY A 210 -9.38 1.96 9.23
CA GLY A 210 -8.54 3.05 8.76
C GLY A 210 -9.28 4.11 7.94
N LYS A 211 -8.58 5.23 7.78
CA LYS A 211 -8.96 6.37 6.95
C LYS A 211 -8.20 6.31 5.64
N VAL A 212 -8.92 6.26 4.52
CA VAL A 212 -8.34 6.15 3.18
C VAL A 212 -8.79 7.32 2.33
N HIS A 213 -7.83 8.01 1.72
CA HIS A 213 -8.06 8.96 0.65
C HIS A 213 -7.62 8.34 -0.68
N LEU A 214 -8.57 8.16 -1.59
CA LEU A 214 -8.39 7.51 -2.88
C LEU A 214 -8.70 8.52 -3.99
N TYR A 215 -7.70 8.99 -4.74
CA TYR A 215 -7.95 9.98 -5.81
C TYR A 215 -7.15 9.81 -7.09
N ASN A 216 -7.75 10.20 -8.22
CA ASN A 216 -7.12 10.15 -9.55
C ASN A 216 -6.57 8.77 -9.95
N ASN A 217 -7.13 7.68 -9.44
CA ASN A 217 -6.74 6.34 -9.84
C ASN A 217 -7.57 5.87 -11.03
N TYR A 218 -6.98 5.00 -11.84
CA TYR A 218 -7.66 4.33 -12.94
C TYR A 218 -7.78 2.84 -12.62
N THR A 219 -8.98 2.30 -12.66
CA THR A 219 -9.27 0.89 -12.40
C THR A 219 -10.08 0.33 -13.55
N ARG A 220 -9.61 -0.77 -14.15
CA ARG A 220 -10.33 -1.47 -15.21
C ARG A 220 -10.25 -2.98 -15.09
N ASN A 221 -11.22 -3.66 -15.69
CA ASN A 221 -11.23 -5.11 -15.84
C ASN A 221 -11.11 -5.89 -14.52
N TRP A 222 -11.63 -5.35 -13.41
CA TRP A 222 -11.59 -6.07 -12.14
C TRP A 222 -12.51 -7.29 -12.12
N GLY A 223 -12.30 -8.20 -11.16
CA GLY A 223 -12.97 -9.50 -11.13
C GLY A 223 -14.23 -9.53 -10.26
N ILE A 224 -14.14 -9.05 -9.02
CA ILE A 224 -15.18 -9.23 -7.98
C ILE A 224 -15.75 -7.88 -7.54
N TYR A 225 -14.90 -7.04 -6.96
CA TYR A 225 -15.22 -5.66 -6.60
C TYR A 225 -13.98 -4.78 -6.70
N ALA A 226 -14.14 -3.47 -6.87
CA ALA A 226 -13.00 -2.56 -6.80
C ALA A 226 -12.69 -2.19 -5.34
N VAL A 227 -13.45 -1.25 -4.77
CA VAL A 227 -13.26 -0.74 -3.41
C VAL A 227 -14.17 -1.49 -2.43
N CYS A 228 -13.65 -1.88 -1.28
CA CYS A 228 -14.45 -2.44 -0.19
C CYS A 228 -14.26 -1.68 1.13
N ALA A 229 -15.36 -1.17 1.67
CA ALA A 229 -15.46 -0.71 3.04
C ALA A 229 -16.01 -1.84 3.91
N SER A 230 -15.36 -2.11 5.04
CA SER A 230 -15.86 -3.04 6.04
C SER A 230 -15.91 -2.34 7.41
N VAL A 231 -15.45 -3.01 8.48
CA VAL A 231 -15.54 -2.55 9.87
C VAL A 231 -15.05 -1.10 9.98
N GLU A 232 -15.92 -0.20 10.42
CA GLU A 232 -15.63 1.22 10.76
C GLU A 232 -14.76 2.00 9.76
N SER A 233 -14.78 1.60 8.49
CA SER A 233 -13.88 2.17 7.48
C SER A 233 -14.32 3.56 7.07
N GLN A 234 -13.35 4.44 6.83
CA GLN A 234 -13.59 5.78 6.31
C GLN A 234 -12.87 5.91 4.96
N ILE A 235 -13.61 5.90 3.86
CA ILE A 235 -13.03 5.99 2.51
C ILE A 235 -13.57 7.24 1.81
N TYR A 236 -12.66 8.13 1.41
CA TYR A 236 -12.96 9.27 0.58
C TYR A 236 -12.43 9.03 -0.84
N SER A 237 -13.33 8.81 -1.80
CA SER A 237 -13.01 8.51 -3.20
C SER A 237 -13.34 9.72 -4.07
N GLN A 238 -12.34 10.30 -4.75
CA GLN A 238 -12.49 11.50 -5.58
C GLN A 238 -11.84 11.32 -6.95
N CYS A 239 -12.52 11.72 -8.03
CA CYS A 239 -11.92 11.77 -9.38
C CYS A 239 -11.26 10.45 -9.84
N ASN A 240 -11.74 9.30 -9.38
CA ASN A 240 -11.25 8.00 -9.85
C ASN A 240 -12.06 7.54 -11.06
N ILE A 241 -11.41 6.86 -12.00
CA ILE A 241 -12.04 6.27 -13.18
C ILE A 241 -12.19 4.77 -12.93
N TYR A 242 -13.43 4.26 -13.04
CA TYR A 242 -13.74 2.84 -12.93
C TYR A 242 -14.38 2.33 -14.22
N GLU A 243 -13.57 1.68 -15.05
CA GLU A 243 -13.99 1.10 -16.33
C GLU A 243 -14.34 -0.38 -16.15
N ALA A 244 -15.63 -0.64 -15.89
CA ALA A 244 -16.08 -1.99 -15.54
C ALA A 244 -16.06 -2.97 -16.72
N GLY A 245 -16.26 -2.47 -17.95
CA GLY A 245 -16.41 -3.24 -19.20
C GLY A 245 -17.73 -4.05 -19.28
N GLN A 246 -18.19 -4.59 -18.15
CA GLN A 246 -19.48 -5.26 -17.96
C GLN A 246 -20.04 -4.90 -16.58
N LYS A 247 -21.27 -5.31 -16.25
CA LYS A 247 -21.88 -5.06 -14.93
C LYS A 247 -21.04 -5.71 -13.82
N LYS A 248 -20.37 -4.88 -13.02
CA LYS A 248 -19.51 -5.30 -11.90
C LYS A 248 -19.76 -4.41 -10.69
N VAL A 249 -19.50 -4.95 -9.50
CA VAL A 249 -19.57 -4.16 -8.26
C VAL A 249 -18.35 -3.26 -8.19
N THR A 250 -18.53 -1.94 -8.18
CA THR A 250 -17.40 -1.02 -7.95
C THR A 250 -17.13 -0.86 -6.47
N PHE A 251 -18.16 -0.53 -5.69
CA PHE A 251 -18.08 -0.31 -4.25
C PHE A 251 -18.84 -1.41 -3.51
N LYS A 252 -18.15 -2.12 -2.62
CA LYS A 252 -18.72 -3.18 -1.78
C LYS A 252 -18.70 -2.77 -0.32
N TYR A 253 -19.83 -2.93 0.36
CA TYR A 253 -19.90 -2.87 1.81
C TYR A 253 -19.94 -4.29 2.38
N LEU A 254 -19.10 -4.58 3.37
CA LEU A 254 -18.97 -5.90 3.99
C LEU A 254 -19.14 -5.77 5.51
N THR A 255 -20.24 -6.32 6.03
CA THR A 255 -20.40 -6.53 7.47
C THR A 255 -19.61 -7.76 7.89
N GLU A 256 -18.91 -7.65 9.01
CA GLU A 256 -18.14 -8.76 9.59
C GLU A 256 -18.63 -9.01 11.00
N LYS A 257 -18.97 -10.26 11.31
CA LYS A 257 -19.33 -10.66 12.68
C LYS A 257 -18.04 -10.76 13.49
N THR A 258 -17.91 -9.95 14.53
CA THR A 258 -16.90 -10.15 15.56
C THR A 258 -17.49 -11.05 16.63
N TRP A 259 -16.90 -12.22 16.85
CA TRP A 259 -17.26 -13.05 18.00
C TRP A 259 -16.70 -12.36 19.25
N CYS A 260 -17.55 -11.68 20.01
CA CYS A 260 -17.22 -11.39 21.40
C CYS A 260 -17.29 -12.72 22.15
N PHE A 261 -16.16 -13.18 22.69
CA PHE A 261 -16.18 -14.15 23.78
C PHE A 261 -16.81 -13.43 24.99
N ASN A 262 -18.12 -13.51 25.12
CA ASN A 262 -18.74 -13.29 26.41
C ASN A 262 -18.46 -14.55 27.21
N SER A 263 -17.71 -14.40 28.31
CA SER A 263 -17.70 -15.36 29.40
C SER A 263 -19.15 -15.70 29.78
N GLU A 264 -19.39 -16.99 29.91
CA GLU A 264 -20.60 -17.65 30.40
C GLU A 264 -21.58 -16.75 31.15
N VAL A 265 -22.75 -16.55 30.57
CA VAL A 265 -23.98 -16.39 31.33
C VAL A 265 -25.02 -17.28 30.67
N GLU A 266 -25.50 -18.27 31.41
CA GLU A 266 -26.53 -19.20 30.95
C GLU A 266 -27.81 -18.49 30.48
N PRO A 267 -28.59 -19.09 29.56
CA PRO A 267 -29.72 -18.43 28.94
C PRO A 267 -30.94 -18.45 29.88
N LEU A 268 -31.35 -17.27 30.36
CA LEU A 268 -32.73 -17.05 30.79
C LEU A 268 -33.54 -16.66 29.54
N GLY A 269 -34.42 -17.57 29.11
CA GLY A 269 -35.34 -17.32 28.01
C GLY A 269 -36.38 -16.26 28.35
N TYR A 270 -36.80 -15.48 27.36
CA TYR A 270 -38.20 -15.18 27.09
C TYR A 270 -38.36 -14.49 25.72
N HIS A 271 -39.62 -14.50 25.28
CA HIS A 271 -40.23 -14.30 23.97
C HIS A 271 -39.95 -13.01 23.15
N ASP A 272 -40.26 -13.14 21.86
CA ASP A 272 -40.43 -12.12 20.82
C ASP A 272 -41.09 -10.82 21.29
N ASP A 273 -40.56 -9.67 20.86
CA ASP A 273 -41.35 -8.62 20.22
C ASP A 273 -40.49 -7.54 19.53
N TRP A 274 -41.13 -6.88 18.57
CA TRP A 274 -40.60 -6.10 17.46
C TRP A 274 -40.22 -4.63 17.81
N ALA A 275 -39.51 -3.99 16.86
CA ALA A 275 -39.28 -2.54 16.66
C ALA A 275 -38.11 -1.83 17.40
N GLY A 276 -37.20 -1.23 16.62
CA GLY A 276 -36.20 -0.29 17.15
C GLY A 276 -35.01 0.01 16.23
N SER A 277 -35.27 0.72 15.13
CA SER A 277 -34.26 1.24 14.19
C SER A 277 -33.19 2.13 14.84
N ARG A 278 -31.90 1.81 14.65
CA ARG A 278 -30.81 2.81 14.55
C ARG A 278 -29.79 2.36 13.49
N GLN A 279 -30.05 2.73 12.24
CA GLN A 279 -29.04 2.71 11.17
C GLN A 279 -28.05 3.85 11.42
N GLY A 280 -26.81 3.52 11.80
CA GLY A 280 -25.68 4.44 11.65
C GLY A 280 -25.35 4.57 10.16
N ARG A 281 -25.86 5.62 9.51
CA ARG A 281 -25.50 5.95 8.12
C ARG A 281 -24.08 6.50 8.10
N GLY A 282 -23.14 5.73 7.56
CA GLY A 282 -21.91 6.29 7.04
C GLY A 282 -22.25 7.15 5.81
N GLN A 283 -22.12 8.47 5.92
CA GLN A 283 -22.27 9.38 4.78
C GLN A 283 -21.05 9.26 3.87
N ILE A 284 -21.28 8.89 2.61
CA ILE A 284 -20.37 9.21 1.51
C ILE A 284 -20.86 10.54 0.94
N GLY A 285 -20.04 11.59 1.04
CA GLY A 285 -20.27 12.83 0.31
C GLY A 285 -20.00 12.58 -1.17
N MET A 286 -21.06 12.48 -1.98
CA MET A 286 -20.96 12.45 -3.44
C MET A 286 -21.20 13.87 -3.96
N HIS A 287 -20.18 14.48 -4.56
CA HIS A 287 -20.38 15.59 -5.48
C HIS A 287 -20.26 15.02 -6.89
N ASN A 288 -21.39 14.98 -7.60
CA ASN A 288 -21.43 14.70 -9.02
C ASN A 288 -20.96 15.96 -9.76
N PHE A 289 -20.06 15.80 -10.73
CA PHE A 289 -19.90 16.74 -11.84
C PHE A 289 -20.42 16.05 -13.10
#